data_AF-A0A439PTW1-F1
#
_entry.id   AF-A0A439PTW1-F1
#
_cell.length_a   1.000
_cell.length_b   1.000
_cell.length_c   1.000
_cell.angle_alpha   90.00
_cell.angle_beta   90.00
_cell.angle_gamma   90.00
#
_symmetry.space_group_name_H-M   'P 1'
#
loop_
_entity.id
_entity.type
_entity.pdbx_description
1 polymer ?
#
loop_
_entity_poly.entity_id
_entity_poly.type
_entity_poly.pdbx_seq_one_letter_code
_entity_poly.pdbx_strand_id
1 'polypeptide(L)'
;MADSDNSTSLPSVTHGRGQRQTARAVDRFDDADPALALLQGWLRAQHVSHVLCRLQQRLERRVLDAAAPDAMDKKVGYSITCQAEVEASTAALKLQDKIPHVQARSLLGIVAKLEIIAGADRDIDDPTDFPWPHIASVLADLKEIAGSVPLERPERTVVQADCRLYQEIATDLIGLDKRASNLRLGEAPVVGISSG
;
A
#
# COMPACT_ATOMS: atom_id res chain seq x y z
N MET A 1 74.32 31.54 3.47
CA MET A 1 74.36 30.96 2.11
C MET A 1 74.08 29.50 2.27
N ALA A 2 72.85 29.10 1.95
CA ALA A 2 72.38 27.72 2.01
C ALA A 2 71.55 27.51 0.75
N ASP A 3 72.24 27.10 -0.32
CA ASP A 3 71.62 26.54 -1.51
C ASP A 3 71.90 25.04 -1.46
N SER A 4 70.83 24.24 -1.36
CA SER A 4 70.92 22.82 -1.66
C SER A 4 69.74 22.45 -2.53
N ASP A 5 70.10 22.06 -3.75
CA ASP A 5 69.22 21.72 -4.85
C ASP A 5 68.33 20.52 -4.54
N ASN A 6 67.04 20.74 -4.71
CA ASN A 6 65.99 19.74 -4.80
C ASN A 6 65.88 19.27 -6.26
N SER A 7 66.04 17.97 -6.54
CA SER A 7 65.58 17.40 -7.82
C SER A 7 65.42 15.88 -7.86
N THR A 8 64.44 15.50 -8.69
CA THR A 8 64.06 14.18 -9.23
C THR A 8 63.11 13.35 -8.35
N SER A 9 62.01 12.76 -8.84
CA SER A 9 61.48 12.52 -10.19
C SER A 9 59.96 12.27 -10.11
N LEU A 10 59.18 12.80 -11.05
CA LEU A 10 57.75 12.49 -11.19
C LEU A 10 57.57 11.12 -11.86
N PRO A 11 56.63 10.26 -11.43
CA PRO A 11 56.22 9.11 -12.22
C PRO A 11 55.25 9.53 -13.33
N SER A 12 55.48 8.93 -14.50
CA SER A 12 54.83 9.18 -15.78
C SER A 12 53.35 8.79 -15.79
N VAL A 13 52.55 9.64 -16.43
CA VAL A 13 51.16 9.38 -16.83
C VAL A 13 51.10 8.20 -17.80
N THR A 14 50.47 7.10 -17.42
CA THR A 14 50.00 6.09 -18.37
C THR A 14 48.55 6.37 -18.75
N HIS A 15 48.36 6.87 -19.97
CA HIS A 15 47.07 6.87 -20.66
C HIS A 15 46.62 5.42 -20.91
N GLY A 16 45.67 4.94 -20.10
CA GLY A 16 44.93 3.70 -20.35
C GLY A 16 43.45 4.00 -20.60
N ARG A 17 43.14 4.57 -21.77
CA ARG A 17 41.76 4.88 -22.20
C ARG A 17 41.13 3.66 -22.87
N GLY A 18 40.01 3.20 -22.31
CA GLY A 18 38.88 2.72 -23.10
C GLY A 18 38.81 1.22 -23.38
N GLN A 19 38.10 0.49 -22.52
CA GLN A 19 37.15 -0.59 -22.86
C GLN A 19 36.84 -1.43 -21.59
N ARG A 20 36.12 -0.83 -20.63
CA ARG A 20 35.42 -1.61 -19.57
C ARG A 20 34.29 -0.85 -18.86
N GLN A 21 34.08 0.42 -19.21
CA GLN A 21 33.03 1.25 -18.60
C GLN A 21 31.73 1.35 -19.42
N THR A 22 31.70 0.85 -20.66
CA THR A 22 30.49 0.89 -21.50
C THR A 22 29.50 -0.24 -21.21
N ALA A 23 29.94 -1.34 -20.58
CA ALA A 23 29.05 -2.43 -20.18
C ALA A 23 28.33 -2.20 -18.83
N ARG A 24 28.77 -1.22 -18.01
CA ARG A 24 28.15 -0.90 -16.71
C ARG A 24 27.18 0.28 -16.74
N ALA A 25 27.11 1.01 -17.84
CA ALA A 25 26.24 2.17 -17.98
C ALA A 25 24.83 1.83 -18.49
N VAL A 26 24.65 0.65 -19.08
CA VAL A 26 23.37 0.22 -19.67
C VAL A 26 22.48 -0.53 -18.66
N ASP A 27 23.03 -0.94 -17.51
CA ASP A 27 22.27 -1.63 -16.44
C ASP A 27 21.84 -0.69 -15.30
N ARG A 28 22.04 0.63 -15.46
CA ARG A 28 21.57 1.67 -14.52
C ARG A 28 20.30 2.33 -15.04
N PHE A 29 19.35 1.52 -15.47
CA PHE A 29 18.04 1.99 -15.92
C PHE A 29 16.96 1.06 -15.35
N ASP A 30 16.97 0.87 -14.04
CA ASP A 30 15.75 0.87 -13.19
C ASP A 30 16.14 1.01 -11.71
N ASP A 31 16.92 2.06 -11.38
CA ASP A 31 17.32 2.41 -10.00
C ASP A 31 16.25 3.29 -9.34
N ALA A 32 14.97 2.95 -9.55
CA ALA A 32 13.86 3.60 -8.87
C ALA A 32 13.94 3.28 -7.39
N ASP A 33 13.82 4.30 -6.54
CA ASP A 33 13.84 4.11 -5.09
C ASP A 33 12.66 3.20 -4.68
N PRO A 34 12.91 2.03 -4.05
CA PRO A 34 11.85 1.09 -3.72
C PRO A 34 10.82 1.65 -2.74
N ALA A 35 11.18 2.68 -1.95
CA ALA A 35 10.23 3.38 -1.10
C ALA A 35 9.19 4.19 -1.89
N LEU A 36 9.55 4.71 -3.07
CA LEU A 36 8.61 5.41 -3.95
C LEU A 36 7.59 4.45 -4.54
N ALA A 37 8.05 3.28 -5.00
CA ALA A 37 7.15 2.23 -5.49
C ALA A 37 6.21 1.73 -4.37
N LEU A 38 6.72 1.60 -3.15
CA LEU A 38 5.91 1.24 -1.99
C LEU A 38 4.83 2.30 -1.70
N LEU A 39 5.18 3.59 -1.72
CA LEU A 39 4.23 4.69 -1.54
C LEU A 39 3.14 4.66 -2.62
N GLN A 40 3.51 4.48 -3.90
CA GLN A 40 2.53 4.41 -4.98
C GLN A 40 1.54 3.25 -4.80
N GLY A 41 2.04 2.07 -4.43
CA GLY A 41 1.20 0.93 -4.11
C GLY A 41 0.26 1.23 -2.94
N TRP A 42 0.80 1.84 -1.89
CA TRP A 42 0.05 2.16 -0.68
C TRP A 42 -1.04 3.21 -0.95
N LEU A 43 -0.73 4.30 -1.66
CA LEU A 43 -1.70 5.32 -2.06
C LEU A 43 -2.85 4.75 -2.89
N ARG A 44 -2.55 3.81 -3.81
CA ARG A 44 -3.58 3.10 -4.58
C ARG A 44 -4.49 2.27 -3.69
N ALA A 45 -3.92 1.41 -2.86
CA ALA A 45 -4.69 0.54 -1.96
C ALA A 45 -5.55 1.35 -0.98
N GLN A 46 -4.96 2.39 -0.37
CA GLN A 46 -5.67 3.30 0.53
C GLN A 46 -6.82 4.02 -0.18
N HIS A 47 -6.61 4.52 -1.40
CA HIS A 47 -7.66 5.20 -2.16
C HIS A 47 -8.83 4.26 -2.47
N VAL A 48 -8.52 3.03 -2.88
CA VAL A 48 -9.53 2.01 -3.20
C VAL A 48 -10.31 1.61 -1.94
N SER A 49 -9.63 1.41 -0.81
CA SER A 49 -10.26 1.18 0.50
C SER A 49 -11.25 2.31 0.85
N HIS A 50 -10.84 3.57 0.75
CA HIS A 50 -11.75 4.71 1.02
C HIS A 50 -12.96 4.75 0.08
N VAL A 51 -12.77 4.44 -1.21
CA VAL A 51 -13.88 4.37 -2.18
C VAL A 51 -14.86 3.27 -1.81
N LEU A 52 -14.36 2.08 -1.46
CA LEU A 52 -15.19 0.93 -1.07
C LEU A 52 -15.88 1.16 0.26
N CYS A 53 -15.22 1.79 1.24
CA CYS A 53 -15.84 2.22 2.51
C CYS A 53 -17.03 3.15 2.26
N ARG A 54 -16.87 4.17 1.41
CA ARG A 54 -18.00 5.06 1.06
C ARG A 54 -19.13 4.33 0.33
N LEU A 55 -18.82 3.32 -0.47
CA LEU A 55 -19.83 2.49 -1.12
C LEU A 55 -20.55 1.59 -0.10
N GLN A 56 -19.80 0.95 0.81
CA GLN A 56 -20.31 0.14 1.91
C GLN A 56 -21.28 0.95 2.79
N GLN A 57 -20.89 2.15 3.25
CA GLN A 57 -21.75 3.07 4.02
C GLN A 57 -23.03 3.50 3.28
N ARG A 58 -22.99 3.58 1.94
CA ARG A 58 -24.20 3.88 1.14
C ARG A 58 -25.11 2.67 1.04
N LEU A 59 -24.56 1.48 0.87
CA LEU A 59 -25.32 0.23 0.81
C LEU A 59 -25.91 -0.13 2.17
N GLU A 60 -25.18 0.11 3.26
CA GLU A 60 -25.67 -0.05 4.63
C GLU A 60 -26.97 0.71 4.85
N ARG A 61 -26.98 2.02 4.53
CA ARG A 61 -28.19 2.84 4.59
C ARG A 61 -29.33 2.27 3.76
N ARG A 62 -29.05 1.83 2.53
CA ARG A 62 -30.08 1.23 1.65
C ARG A 62 -30.64 -0.09 2.18
N VAL A 63 -29.83 -0.87 2.89
CA VAL A 63 -30.27 -2.11 3.55
C VAL A 63 -31.19 -1.76 4.73
N LEU A 64 -30.82 -0.77 5.53
CA LEU A 64 -31.64 -0.29 6.65
C LEU A 64 -33.01 0.26 6.18
N ASP A 65 -33.04 0.91 5.01
CA ASP A 65 -34.25 1.50 4.44
C ASP A 65 -35.13 0.51 3.61
N ALA A 66 -34.70 -0.75 3.44
CA ALA A 66 -35.36 -1.68 2.52
C ALA A 66 -36.54 -2.46 3.16
N ALA A 67 -37.61 -2.65 2.39
CA ALA A 67 -38.66 -3.61 2.72
C ALA A 67 -38.17 -5.07 2.53
N ALA A 68 -38.81 -6.02 3.22
CA ALA A 68 -38.35 -7.41 3.36
C ALA A 68 -37.88 -8.15 2.07
N PRO A 69 -38.56 -8.06 0.90
CA PRO A 69 -38.09 -8.73 -0.31
C PRO A 69 -36.85 -8.07 -0.93
N ASP A 70 -36.75 -6.73 -0.92
CA ASP A 70 -35.60 -5.99 -1.45
C ASP A 70 -34.38 -6.04 -0.52
N ALA A 71 -34.59 -6.36 0.76
CA ALA A 71 -33.56 -6.38 1.77
C ALA A 71 -32.49 -7.45 1.51
N MET A 72 -32.87 -8.59 0.90
CA MET A 72 -31.95 -9.71 0.72
C MET A 72 -30.87 -9.42 -0.34
N ASP A 73 -31.26 -8.93 -1.51
CA ASP A 73 -30.31 -8.58 -2.59
C ASP A 73 -29.41 -7.41 -2.18
N LYS A 74 -29.98 -6.40 -1.52
CA LYS A 74 -29.22 -5.27 -0.98
C LYS A 74 -28.23 -5.74 0.09
N LYS A 75 -28.60 -6.70 0.94
CA LYS A 75 -27.71 -7.29 1.95
C LYS A 75 -26.55 -8.06 1.32
N VAL A 76 -26.78 -8.81 0.24
CA VAL A 76 -25.69 -9.48 -0.50
C VAL A 76 -24.72 -8.46 -1.08
N GLY A 77 -25.21 -7.42 -1.76
CA GLY A 77 -24.35 -6.36 -2.31
C GLY A 77 -23.57 -5.61 -1.22
N TYR A 78 -24.22 -5.34 -0.08
CA TYR A 78 -23.58 -4.77 1.11
C TYR A 78 -22.44 -5.66 1.62
N SER A 79 -22.69 -6.96 1.83
CA SER A 79 -21.68 -7.90 2.31
C SER A 79 -20.49 -8.02 1.37
N ILE A 80 -20.71 -8.09 0.05
CA ILE A 80 -19.62 -8.11 -0.95
C ILE A 80 -18.77 -6.85 -0.84
N THR A 81 -19.40 -5.68 -0.72
CA THR A 81 -18.66 -4.41 -0.65
C THR A 81 -17.91 -4.28 0.68
N CYS A 82 -18.50 -4.75 1.78
CA CYS A 82 -17.84 -4.80 3.09
C CYS A 82 -16.58 -5.68 3.04
N GLN A 83 -16.68 -6.90 2.49
CA GLN A 83 -15.50 -7.76 2.35
C GLN A 83 -14.47 -7.15 1.38
N ALA A 84 -14.90 -6.54 0.28
CA ALA A 84 -13.98 -5.88 -0.66
C ALA A 84 -13.22 -4.72 0.00
N GLU A 85 -13.90 -3.94 0.84
CA GLU A 85 -13.28 -2.87 1.63
C GLU A 85 -12.24 -3.43 2.60
N VAL A 86 -12.56 -4.50 3.33
CA VAL A 86 -11.61 -5.20 4.21
C VAL A 86 -10.37 -5.67 3.45
N GLU A 87 -10.54 -6.27 2.27
CA GLU A 87 -9.40 -6.72 1.46
C GLU A 87 -8.52 -5.56 0.98
N ALA A 88 -9.12 -4.45 0.55
CA ALA A 88 -8.39 -3.26 0.10
C ALA A 88 -7.65 -2.59 1.27
N SER A 89 -8.30 -2.47 2.44
CA SER A 89 -7.70 -1.95 3.68
C SER A 89 -6.53 -2.84 4.13
N THR A 90 -6.72 -4.16 4.05
CA THR A 90 -5.66 -5.15 4.34
C THR A 90 -4.48 -5.03 3.38
N ALA A 91 -4.73 -4.77 2.09
CA ALA A 91 -3.67 -4.56 1.12
C ALA A 91 -2.84 -3.31 1.45
N ALA A 92 -3.47 -2.22 1.90
CA ALA A 92 -2.77 -1.03 2.36
C ALA A 92 -1.91 -1.32 3.61
N LEU A 93 -2.46 -2.02 4.61
CA LEU A 93 -1.73 -2.43 5.82
C LEU A 93 -0.51 -3.31 5.48
N LYS A 94 -0.67 -4.31 4.61
CA LYS A 94 0.43 -5.16 4.13
C LYS A 94 1.55 -4.38 3.44
N LEU A 95 1.25 -3.21 2.86
CA LEU A 95 2.26 -2.32 2.28
C LEU A 95 2.92 -1.46 3.36
N GLN A 96 2.17 -1.01 4.35
CA GLN A 96 2.71 -0.30 5.52
C GLN A 96 3.68 -1.18 6.32
N ASP A 97 3.36 -2.46 6.53
CA ASP A 97 4.21 -3.42 7.25
C ASP A 97 5.59 -3.61 6.59
N LYS A 98 5.73 -3.29 5.29
CA LYS A 98 7.00 -3.41 4.56
C LYS A 98 7.92 -2.22 4.81
N ILE A 99 7.44 -1.10 5.33
CA ILE A 99 8.22 0.14 5.50
C ILE A 99 9.55 -0.10 6.24
N PRO A 100 9.62 -0.85 7.36
CA PRO A 100 10.89 -1.06 8.07
C PRO A 100 11.91 -1.85 7.24
N HIS A 101 11.44 -2.70 6.33
CA HIS A 101 12.26 -3.62 5.54
C HIS A 101 12.67 -3.04 4.18
N VAL A 102 12.05 -1.93 3.75
CA VAL A 102 12.42 -1.23 2.52
C VAL A 102 13.43 -0.12 2.83
N GLN A 103 14.64 -0.30 2.29
CA GLN A 103 15.71 0.71 2.35
C GLN A 103 15.45 1.81 1.31
N ALA A 104 15.26 3.04 1.78
CA ALA A 104 15.26 4.21 0.90
C ALA A 104 16.66 4.43 0.31
N ARG A 105 16.73 4.73 -0.98
CA ARG A 105 17.98 5.01 -1.71
C ARG A 105 18.19 6.49 -2.00
N SER A 106 17.22 7.33 -1.62
CA SER A 106 17.19 8.77 -1.84
C SER A 106 16.45 9.49 -0.71
N LEU A 107 16.63 10.82 -0.61
CA LEU A 107 15.85 11.65 0.32
C LEU A 107 14.34 11.60 -0.01
N LEU A 108 13.98 11.53 -1.31
CA LEU A 108 12.59 11.35 -1.73
C LEU A 108 12.02 9.99 -1.28
N GLY A 109 12.84 8.94 -1.21
CA GLY A 109 12.45 7.66 -0.61
C GLY A 109 12.18 7.77 0.89
N ILE A 110 12.94 8.58 1.62
CA ILE A 110 12.67 8.87 3.04
C ILE A 110 11.36 9.64 3.17
N VAL A 111 11.16 10.68 2.35
CA VAL A 111 9.88 11.42 2.26
C VAL A 111 8.73 10.45 2.01
N ALA A 112 8.88 9.52 1.07
CA ALA A 112 7.85 8.53 0.77
C ALA A 112 7.49 7.61 1.94
N LYS A 113 8.48 7.14 2.71
CA LYS A 113 8.20 6.36 3.93
C LYS A 113 7.41 7.18 4.95
N LEU A 114 7.80 8.43 5.15
CA LEU A 114 7.13 9.34 6.08
C LEU A 114 5.71 9.71 5.61
N GLU A 115 5.47 9.83 4.31
CA GLU A 115 4.12 10.02 3.75
C GLU A 115 3.20 8.84 4.03
N ILE A 116 3.70 7.61 3.93
CA ILE A 116 2.92 6.42 4.31
C ILE A 116 2.63 6.46 5.82
N ILE A 117 3.65 6.72 6.65
CA ILE A 117 3.51 6.75 8.11
C ILE A 117 2.50 7.81 8.55
N ALA A 118 2.65 9.06 8.08
CA ALA A 118 1.74 10.16 8.40
C ALA A 118 0.38 10.05 7.68
N GLY A 119 0.26 9.20 6.66
CA GLY A 119 -0.95 8.97 5.89
C GLY A 119 -1.82 7.84 6.44
N ALA A 120 -1.21 6.82 7.06
CA ALA A 120 -1.88 5.61 7.49
C ALA A 120 -2.85 5.80 8.65
N ASP A 121 -2.70 6.87 9.43
CA ASP A 121 -3.43 7.02 10.68
C ASP A 121 -3.92 8.47 10.90
N ARG A 122 -4.34 9.13 9.80
CA ARG A 122 -4.90 10.50 9.87
C ARG A 122 -6.25 10.59 10.59
N ASP A 123 -6.83 9.44 10.95
CA ASP A 123 -8.11 9.33 11.64
C ASP A 123 -7.94 8.93 13.13
N ILE A 124 -6.73 9.03 13.71
CA ILE A 124 -6.55 8.82 15.14
C ILE A 124 -7.36 9.87 15.92
N ASP A 125 -8.17 9.39 16.88
CA ASP A 125 -9.07 10.18 17.71
C ASP A 125 -8.31 11.23 18.56
N ASP A 126 -7.10 10.91 19.04
CA ASP A 126 -6.18 11.86 19.71
C ASP A 126 -4.86 12.05 18.93
N PRO A 127 -4.66 13.20 18.26
CA PRO A 127 -3.44 13.47 17.50
C PRO A 127 -2.15 13.58 18.34
N THR A 128 -2.24 13.51 19.67
CA THR A 128 -1.09 13.52 20.61
C THR A 128 -0.66 12.14 21.10
N ASP A 129 -1.46 11.09 20.90
CA ASP A 129 -1.14 9.71 21.31
C ASP A 129 0.10 9.13 20.60
N PHE A 130 0.45 9.71 19.46
CA PHE A 130 1.65 9.40 18.70
C PHE A 130 2.35 10.70 18.31
N PRO A 131 3.68 10.71 18.07
CA PRO A 131 4.42 11.92 17.73
C PRO A 131 4.12 12.47 16.31
N TRP A 132 2.86 12.48 15.85
CA TRP A 132 2.44 13.00 14.55
C TRP A 132 2.84 14.45 14.30
N PRO A 133 2.72 15.38 15.26
CA PRO A 133 3.16 16.75 15.02
C PRO A 133 4.67 16.83 14.71
N HIS A 134 5.48 16.00 15.37
CA HIS A 134 6.91 15.92 15.15
C HIS A 134 7.24 15.30 13.79
N ILE A 135 6.56 14.20 13.43
CA ILE A 135 6.71 13.54 12.12
C ILE A 135 6.30 14.47 10.99
N ALA A 136 5.18 15.18 11.14
CA ALA A 136 4.69 16.15 10.16
C ALA A 136 5.67 17.32 9.98
N SER A 137 6.26 17.84 11.06
CA SER A 137 7.31 18.87 10.99
C SER A 137 8.53 18.37 10.21
N VAL A 138 9.07 17.20 10.56
CA VAL A 138 10.24 16.63 9.88
C VAL A 138 9.95 16.36 8.41
N LEU A 139 8.75 15.87 8.08
CA LEU A 139 8.31 15.64 6.71
C LEU A 139 8.22 16.96 5.92
N ALA A 140 7.72 18.05 6.52
CA ALA A 140 7.67 19.36 5.89
C ALA A 140 9.08 19.87 5.56
N ASP A 141 9.98 19.85 6.55
CA ASP A 141 11.37 20.29 6.36
C ASP A 141 12.09 19.46 5.27
N LEU A 142 11.89 18.14 5.26
CA LEU A 142 12.48 17.27 4.23
C LEU A 142 11.93 17.56 2.84
N LYS A 143 10.65 17.93 2.70
CA LYS A 143 10.07 18.32 1.41
C LYS A 143 10.65 19.63 0.89
N GLU A 144 10.90 20.60 1.77
CA GLU A 144 11.55 21.86 1.40
C GLU A 144 12.99 21.63 0.93
N ILE A 145 13.71 20.69 1.55
CA ILE A 145 15.12 20.39 1.23
C ILE A 145 15.25 19.50 -0.02
N ALA A 146 14.45 18.43 -0.10
CA ALA A 146 14.62 17.36 -1.09
C ALA A 146 13.58 17.38 -2.22
N GLY A 147 12.56 18.23 -2.11
CA GLY A 147 11.38 18.21 -2.97
C GLY A 147 10.28 17.28 -2.46
N SER A 148 9.13 17.33 -3.12
CA SER A 148 7.97 16.51 -2.81
C SER A 148 7.85 15.32 -3.76
N VAL A 149 7.27 14.23 -3.25
CA VAL A 149 6.85 13.10 -4.09
C VAL A 149 5.44 13.39 -4.60
N PRO A 150 5.13 13.14 -5.89
CA PRO A 150 3.77 13.29 -6.39
C PRO A 150 2.81 12.40 -5.59
N LEU A 151 1.91 13.02 -4.83
CA LEU A 151 0.80 12.35 -4.13
C LEU A 151 -0.45 12.30 -5.01
N GLU A 152 -0.25 12.21 -6.33
CA GLU A 152 -1.35 12.33 -7.28
C GLU A 152 -2.40 11.27 -7.01
N ARG A 153 -3.66 11.71 -7.13
CA ARG A 153 -4.79 10.82 -7.02
C ARG A 153 -4.65 9.75 -8.11
N PRO A 154 -4.75 8.45 -7.75
CA PRO A 154 -4.70 7.39 -8.75
C PRO A 154 -5.75 7.61 -9.85
N GLU A 155 -5.39 7.25 -11.08
CA GLU A 155 -6.29 7.39 -12.22
C GLU A 155 -7.62 6.68 -11.95
N ARG A 156 -8.73 7.32 -12.32
CA ARG A 156 -10.07 6.79 -12.05
C ARG A 156 -10.29 5.40 -12.64
N THR A 157 -9.74 5.14 -13.83
CA THR A 157 -9.79 3.86 -14.54
C THR A 157 -9.11 2.75 -13.74
N VAL A 158 -7.93 3.03 -13.18
CA VAL A 158 -7.18 2.12 -12.31
C VAL A 158 -7.96 1.83 -11.03
N VAL A 159 -8.46 2.88 -10.36
CA VAL A 159 -9.28 2.72 -9.14
C VAL A 159 -10.51 1.86 -9.40
N GLN A 160 -11.18 2.04 -10.55
CA GLN A 160 -12.34 1.23 -10.94
C GLN A 160 -11.98 -0.21 -11.26
N ALA A 161 -10.78 -0.47 -11.81
CA ALA A 161 -10.29 -1.83 -12.04
C ALA A 161 -9.99 -2.51 -10.69
N ASP A 162 -9.28 -1.83 -9.79
CA ASP A 162 -8.95 -2.36 -8.46
C ASP A 162 -10.21 -2.61 -7.62
N CYS A 163 -11.20 -1.70 -7.65
CA CYS A 163 -12.49 -1.92 -6.98
C CYS A 163 -13.18 -3.19 -7.48
N ARG A 164 -13.17 -3.44 -8.80
CA ARG A 164 -13.75 -4.65 -9.39
C ARG A 164 -13.00 -5.89 -8.95
N LEU A 165 -11.67 -5.85 -8.96
CA LEU A 165 -10.84 -6.94 -8.47
C LEU A 165 -11.17 -7.31 -7.02
N TYR A 166 -11.23 -6.33 -6.11
CA TYR A 166 -11.58 -6.63 -4.71
C TYR A 166 -13.02 -7.11 -4.56
N GLN A 167 -13.96 -6.63 -5.36
CA GLN A 167 -15.35 -7.12 -5.38
C GLN A 167 -15.44 -8.56 -5.90
N GLU A 168 -14.65 -8.94 -6.89
CA GLU A 168 -14.56 -10.32 -7.40
C GLU A 168 -13.99 -11.25 -6.31
N ILE A 169 -12.86 -10.89 -5.70
CA ILE A 169 -12.26 -11.62 -4.58
C ILE A 169 -13.28 -11.78 -3.43
N ALA A 170 -13.97 -10.70 -3.05
CA ALA A 170 -14.99 -10.72 -2.02
C ALA A 170 -16.19 -11.63 -2.36
N THR A 171 -16.62 -11.62 -3.62
CA THR A 171 -17.72 -12.47 -4.10
C THR A 171 -17.35 -13.95 -3.98
N ASP A 172 -16.14 -14.30 -4.37
CA ASP A 172 -15.62 -15.67 -4.25
C ASP A 172 -15.54 -16.11 -2.79
N LEU A 173 -14.99 -15.27 -1.90
CA LEU A 173 -14.90 -15.56 -0.46
C LEU A 173 -16.28 -15.80 0.17
N ILE A 174 -17.25 -14.92 -0.07
CA ILE A 174 -18.62 -15.08 0.43
C ILE A 174 -19.29 -16.33 -0.16
N GLY A 175 -19.01 -16.64 -1.43
CA GLY A 175 -19.48 -17.86 -2.08
C GLY A 175 -18.95 -19.12 -1.41
N LEU A 176 -17.66 -19.14 -1.05
CA LEU A 176 -17.02 -20.24 -0.33
C LEU A 176 -17.62 -20.41 1.08
N ASP A 177 -17.82 -19.33 1.83
CA ASP A 177 -18.41 -19.38 3.18
C ASP A 177 -19.84 -19.94 3.18
N LYS A 178 -20.65 -19.55 2.19
CA LYS A 178 -22.00 -20.11 2.00
C LYS A 178 -21.97 -21.62 1.74
N ARG A 179 -21.03 -22.09 0.89
CA ARG A 179 -20.86 -23.53 0.62
C ARG A 179 -20.43 -24.29 1.88
N ALA A 180 -19.48 -23.74 2.63
CA ALA A 180 -18.99 -24.35 3.87
C ALA A 180 -20.10 -24.44 4.94
N SER A 181 -20.95 -23.42 5.05
CA SER A 181 -22.09 -23.41 5.97
C SER A 181 -23.15 -24.44 5.58
N ASN A 182 -23.46 -24.58 4.28
CA ASN A 182 -24.40 -25.58 3.79
C ASN A 182 -23.91 -27.03 4.05
N LEU A 183 -22.61 -27.29 3.91
CA LEU A 183 -22.00 -28.58 4.23
C LEU A 183 -22.15 -28.92 5.73
N ARG A 184 -21.91 -27.94 6.63
CA ARG A 184 -22.08 -28.12 8.08
C ARG A 184 -23.53 -28.35 8.50
N LEU A 185 -24.50 -27.76 7.80
CA LEU A 185 -25.94 -27.98 8.04
C LEU A 185 -26.41 -29.36 7.54
N GLY A 186 -25.75 -29.93 6.52
CA GLY A 186 -26.06 -31.27 5.99
C GLY A 186 -25.51 -32.43 6.83
N GLU A 187 -24.55 -32.19 7.72
CA GLU A 187 -23.92 -33.21 8.58
C GLU A 187 -24.53 -33.32 10.00
N ALA A 188 -25.63 -32.62 10.30
CA ALA A 188 -26.29 -32.76 11.60
C ALA A 188 -26.75 -34.23 11.81
N PRO A 189 -26.28 -34.93 12.87
CA PRO A 189 -26.60 -36.34 13.04
C PRO A 189 -28.08 -36.47 13.42
N VAL A 190 -28.82 -37.22 12.62
CA VAL A 190 -30.14 -37.72 12.99
C VAL A 190 -29.94 -38.67 14.18
N VAL A 191 -29.93 -38.13 15.39
CA VAL A 191 -29.98 -38.93 16.62
C VAL A 191 -31.36 -39.57 16.65
N GLY A 192 -31.40 -40.80 16.15
CA GLY A 192 -32.56 -41.67 16.24
C GLY A 192 -32.92 -41.87 17.70
N ILE A 193 -34.07 -41.35 18.09
CA ILE A 193 -34.70 -41.64 19.37
C ILE A 193 -35.18 -43.09 19.29
N SER A 194 -34.37 -44.02 19.79
CA SER A 194 -34.82 -45.40 20.01
C SER A 194 -35.46 -45.45 21.39
N SER A 195 -36.79 -45.44 21.44
CA SER A 195 -37.55 -45.80 22.63
C SER A 195 -37.40 -47.30 22.87
N GLY A 196 -36.95 -47.65 24.08
CA GLY A 196 -36.92 -49.00 24.63
C GLY A 196 -37.09 -48.92 26.14
#